data_AF-A0A3C0I319-F1
#
_entry.id   AF-A0A3C0I319-F1
#
_cell.length_a   1.000
_cell.length_b   1.000
_cell.length_c   1.000
_cell.angle_alpha   90.00
_cell.angle_beta   90.00
_cell.angle_gamma   90.00
#
_symmetry.space_group_name_H-M   'P 1'
#
loop_
_entity.id
_entity.type
_entity.pdbx_description
1 polymer ?
#
loop_
_entity_poly.entity_id
_entity_poly.type
_entity_poly.pdbx_seq_one_letter_code
_entity_poly.pdbx_strand_id
1 'polypeptide(L)'
;MPPDPLDTPSTSHHFCFLARTHHLTPSALEYALRRMATIPDRHAWRCFIDSVLLLLGTALTLAGIIFFFAYNWADMTHFTKFGVLQAGVFSLALFASLRGLEQLSGQSALLAAAVLLGALLAVYGQVYQTGADVFSLFLTWAILITPWVLLGAFAPLWLLLLVLLNLSLILYWEQIINPP
;
A
#
# COMPACT_ATOMS: atom_id res chain seq x y z
N MET A 1 17.66 -42.74 35.06
CA MET A 1 16.28 -42.40 35.46
C MET A 1 15.71 -41.53 34.36
N PRO A 2 14.57 -41.89 33.71
CA PRO A 2 13.91 -40.95 32.82
C PRO A 2 13.54 -39.69 33.62
N PRO A 3 13.67 -38.48 33.05
CA PRO A 3 13.33 -37.23 33.72
C PRO A 3 11.86 -37.23 34.16
N ASP A 4 11.58 -36.68 35.35
CA ASP A 4 10.23 -36.58 35.88
C ASP A 4 9.38 -35.72 34.92
N PRO A 5 8.25 -36.25 34.40
CA PRO A 5 7.41 -35.52 33.44
C PRO A 5 6.85 -34.18 33.99
N LEU A 6 6.88 -33.97 35.31
CA LEU A 6 6.38 -32.75 35.95
C LEU A 6 7.38 -31.58 36.00
N ASP A 7 8.67 -31.82 35.73
CA ASP A 7 9.73 -30.81 35.82
C ASP A 7 9.95 -30.03 34.50
N THR A 8 9.17 -30.32 33.46
CA THR A 8 9.32 -29.70 32.13
C THR A 8 8.39 -28.49 31.94
N PRO A 9 8.81 -27.46 31.17
CA PRO A 9 8.00 -26.27 30.95
C PRO A 9 6.68 -26.62 30.24
N SER A 10 5.57 -26.16 30.80
CA SER A 10 4.21 -26.50 30.40
C SER A 10 3.88 -25.93 29.00
N THR A 11 4.27 -26.66 27.96
CA THR A 11 4.12 -26.27 26.55
C THR A 11 3.06 -27.15 25.87
N SER A 12 2.24 -26.60 24.98
CA SER A 12 1.16 -27.32 24.28
C SER A 12 1.62 -28.61 23.58
N HIS A 13 2.82 -28.59 22.99
CA HIS A 13 3.45 -29.76 22.36
C HIS A 13 3.74 -30.91 23.34
N HIS A 14 4.07 -30.60 24.60
CA HIS A 14 4.41 -31.60 25.61
C HIS A 14 3.16 -32.37 26.08
N PHE A 15 2.02 -31.68 26.25
CA PHE A 15 0.75 -32.34 26.59
C PHE A 15 0.23 -33.24 25.46
N CYS A 16 0.38 -32.83 24.20
CA CYS A 16 0.05 -33.68 23.04
C CYS A 16 0.95 -34.93 22.96
N PHE A 17 2.22 -34.81 23.33
CA PHE A 17 3.15 -35.95 23.40
C PHE A 17 2.75 -36.93 24.51
N LEU A 18 2.42 -36.43 25.71
CA LEU A 18 1.97 -37.24 26.85
C LEU A 18 0.63 -37.95 26.63
N ALA A 19 -0.28 -37.35 25.85
CA ALA A 19 -1.53 -38.00 25.46
C ALA A 19 -1.31 -39.11 24.41
N ARG A 20 -0.37 -38.93 23.48
CA ARG A 20 0.00 -39.98 22.50
C ARG A 20 0.65 -41.20 23.16
N THR A 21 1.33 -41.01 24.28
CA THR A 21 1.96 -42.10 25.04
C THR A 21 1.03 -42.75 26.07
N HIS A 22 -0.30 -42.52 25.97
CA HIS A 22 -1.35 -43.05 26.86
C HIS A 22 -1.25 -42.65 28.35
N HIS A 23 -0.36 -41.71 28.70
CA HIS A 23 -0.22 -41.23 30.08
C HIS A 23 -1.30 -40.21 30.49
N LEU A 24 -2.01 -39.63 29.52
CA LEU A 24 -3.16 -38.74 29.76
C LEU A 24 -4.40 -39.28 29.04
N THR A 25 -5.52 -39.33 29.76
CA THR A 25 -6.83 -39.63 29.18
C THR A 25 -7.25 -38.48 28.26
N PRO A 26 -7.95 -38.72 27.12
CA PRO A 26 -8.35 -37.67 26.18
C PRO A 26 -9.10 -36.49 26.83
N SER A 27 -9.91 -36.78 27.85
CA SER A 27 -10.63 -35.77 28.65
C SER A 27 -9.71 -34.88 29.49
N ALA A 28 -8.61 -35.43 30.03
CA ALA A 28 -7.63 -34.69 30.81
C ALA A 28 -6.75 -33.78 29.92
N LEU A 29 -6.44 -34.23 28.69
CA LEU A 29 -5.75 -33.42 27.69
C LEU A 29 -6.62 -32.22 27.27
N GLU A 30 -7.90 -32.46 26.97
CA GLU A 30 -8.81 -31.39 26.55
C GLU A 30 -8.99 -30.34 27.65
N TYR A 31 -9.09 -30.78 28.91
CA TYR A 31 -9.15 -29.88 30.06
C TYR A 31 -7.88 -29.04 30.23
N ALA A 32 -6.69 -29.64 30.08
CA ALA A 32 -5.41 -28.95 30.18
C ALA A 32 -5.21 -27.91 29.05
N LEU A 33 -5.54 -28.26 27.80
CA LEU A 33 -5.43 -27.36 26.65
C LEU A 33 -6.43 -26.20 26.73
N ARG A 34 -7.67 -26.45 27.17
CA ARG A 34 -8.65 -25.38 27.44
C ARG A 34 -8.17 -24.43 28.53
N ARG A 35 -7.53 -24.95 29.59
CA ARG A 35 -7.01 -24.14 30.71
C ARG A 35 -5.76 -23.34 30.35
N MET A 36 -5.00 -23.77 29.33
CA MET A 36 -3.88 -23.04 28.76
C MET A 36 -4.30 -21.98 27.72
N ALA A 37 -5.60 -21.82 27.44
CA ALA A 37 -6.13 -20.90 26.42
C ALA A 37 -5.50 -21.11 25.01
N THR A 38 -4.95 -22.29 24.74
CA THR A 38 -4.30 -22.63 23.47
C THR A 38 -5.29 -23.06 22.39
N ILE A 39 -6.54 -23.33 22.78
CA ILE A 39 -7.65 -23.56 21.87
C ILE A 39 -8.38 -22.22 21.71
N PRO A 40 -8.39 -21.61 20.50
CA PRO A 40 -9.08 -20.34 20.31
C PRO A 40 -10.57 -20.53 20.60
N ASP A 41 -11.11 -19.69 21.48
CA ASP A 41 -12.54 -19.70 21.79
C ASP A 41 -13.38 -19.32 20.55
N ARG A 42 -14.67 -19.65 20.56
CA ARG A 42 -15.60 -19.36 19.46
C ARG A 42 -15.61 -17.87 19.10
N HIS A 43 -15.39 -16.98 20.08
CA HIS A 43 -15.25 -15.54 19.85
C HIS A 43 -13.96 -15.19 19.10
N ALA A 44 -12.82 -15.79 19.50
CA ALA A 44 -11.53 -15.56 18.84
C ALA A 44 -11.55 -16.05 17.38
N TRP A 45 -12.16 -17.21 17.12
CA TRP A 45 -12.38 -17.72 15.76
C TRP A 45 -13.23 -16.77 14.91
N ARG A 46 -14.31 -16.21 15.47
CA ARG A 46 -15.15 -15.23 14.76
C ARG A 46 -14.36 -13.97 14.41
N CYS A 47 -13.66 -13.37 15.37
CA CYS A 47 -12.85 -12.18 15.10
C CYS A 47 -11.76 -12.43 14.04
N PHE A 48 -11.12 -13.60 14.06
CA PHE A 48 -10.14 -13.97 13.04
C PHE A 48 -10.79 -14.09 11.65
N ILE A 49 -11.89 -14.84 11.56
CA ILE A 49 -12.65 -15.02 10.32
C ILE A 49 -13.13 -13.68 9.78
N ASP A 50 -13.74 -12.84 10.61
CA ASP A 50 -14.21 -11.51 10.24
C ASP A 50 -13.08 -10.62 9.72
N SER A 51 -11.92 -10.65 10.39
CA SER A 51 -10.75 -9.87 9.96
C SER A 51 -10.19 -10.36 8.61
N VAL A 52 -10.12 -11.67 8.42
CA VAL A 52 -9.67 -12.29 7.16
C VAL A 52 -10.66 -11.98 6.04
N LEU A 53 -11.96 -12.11 6.27
CA LEU A 53 -13.00 -11.78 5.29
C LEU A 53 -13.00 -10.29 4.94
N LEU A 54 -12.80 -9.40 5.91
CA LEU A 54 -12.73 -7.96 5.67
C LEU A 54 -11.50 -7.60 4.85
N LEU A 55 -10.33 -8.17 5.20
CA LEU A 55 -9.10 -7.96 4.44
C LEU A 55 -9.25 -8.47 3.00
N LEU A 56 -9.79 -9.69 2.84
CA LEU A 56 -10.01 -10.30 1.54
C LEU A 56 -11.02 -9.49 0.71
N GLY A 57 -12.13 -9.07 1.30
CA GLY A 57 -13.15 -8.23 0.66
C GLY A 57 -12.60 -6.88 0.22
N THR A 58 -11.78 -6.24 1.05
CA THR A 58 -11.11 -4.98 0.71
C THR A 58 -10.14 -5.18 -0.45
N ALA A 59 -9.30 -6.23 -0.40
CA ALA A 59 -8.35 -6.57 -1.45
C ALA A 59 -9.06 -6.87 -2.79
N LEU A 60 -10.14 -7.67 -2.76
CA LEU A 60 -10.95 -7.98 -3.94
C LEU A 60 -11.63 -6.74 -4.52
N THR A 61 -12.11 -5.83 -3.66
CA THR A 61 -12.73 -4.57 -4.11
C THR A 61 -11.71 -3.67 -4.79
N LEU A 62 -10.53 -3.49 -4.18
CA LEU A 62 -9.43 -2.71 -4.77
C LEU A 62 -8.96 -3.31 -6.09
N ALA A 63 -8.77 -4.64 -6.14
CA ALA A 63 -8.45 -5.35 -7.37
C ALA A 63 -9.53 -5.14 -8.43
N GLY A 64 -10.80 -5.23 -8.05
CA GLY A 64 -11.94 -4.97 -8.94
C GLY A 64 -11.94 -3.56 -9.52
N ILE A 65 -11.66 -2.54 -8.70
CA ILE A 65 -11.53 -1.15 -9.16
C ILE A 65 -10.37 -1.01 -10.16
N ILE A 66 -9.21 -1.57 -9.84
CA ILE A 66 -8.03 -1.53 -10.72
C ILE A 66 -8.33 -2.24 -12.04
N PHE A 67 -8.89 -3.45 -12.01
CA PHE A 67 -9.27 -4.20 -13.21
C PHE A 67 -10.37 -3.53 -14.01
N PHE A 68 -11.34 -2.89 -13.35
CA PHE A 68 -12.37 -2.11 -14.03
C PHE A 68 -11.74 -0.99 -14.85
N PHE A 69 -10.87 -0.18 -14.23
CA PHE A 69 -10.18 0.88 -14.96
C PHE A 69 -9.24 0.33 -16.03
N ALA A 70 -8.54 -0.78 -15.77
CA ALA A 70 -7.62 -1.39 -16.73
C ALA A 70 -8.35 -1.97 -17.95
N TYR A 71 -9.47 -2.69 -17.74
CA TYR A 71 -10.30 -3.24 -18.82
C TYR A 71 -10.94 -2.12 -19.64
N ASN A 72 -11.54 -1.14 -18.98
CA ASN A 72 -12.15 0.00 -19.67
C ASN A 72 -11.08 0.98 -20.22
N TRP A 73 -9.79 0.82 -19.90
CA TRP A 73 -8.77 1.80 -20.25
C TRP A 73 -8.64 2.01 -21.77
N ALA A 74 -8.77 0.96 -22.56
CA ALA A 74 -8.70 1.06 -24.02
C ALA A 74 -9.89 1.83 -24.59
N ASP A 75 -11.09 1.57 -24.07
CA ASP A 75 -12.34 2.16 -24.54
C ASP A 75 -12.66 3.54 -23.90
N MET A 76 -11.98 3.89 -22.81
CA MET A 76 -12.10 5.19 -22.16
C MET A 76 -11.58 6.29 -23.07
N THR A 77 -12.47 7.24 -23.40
CA THR A 77 -12.07 8.46 -24.11
C THR A 77 -10.99 9.21 -23.34
N HIS A 78 -10.17 9.97 -24.05
CA HIS A 78 -9.12 10.77 -23.45
C HIS A 78 -9.67 11.71 -22.36
N PHE A 79 -10.85 12.30 -22.60
CA PHE A 79 -11.54 13.16 -21.62
C PHE A 79 -11.86 12.43 -20.32
N THR A 80 -12.29 11.18 -20.37
CA THR A 80 -12.59 10.40 -19.16
C THR A 80 -11.32 10.11 -18.35
N LYS A 81 -10.23 9.73 -19.02
CA LYS A 81 -8.93 9.49 -18.36
C LYS A 81 -8.43 10.75 -17.65
N PHE A 82 -8.44 11.90 -18.35
CA PHE A 82 -8.10 13.18 -17.76
C PHE A 82 -9.05 13.58 -16.63
N GLY A 83 -10.36 13.42 -16.82
CA GLY A 83 -11.37 13.79 -15.84
C GLY A 83 -11.21 13.04 -14.52
N VAL A 84 -10.98 11.72 -14.57
CA VAL A 84 -10.75 10.91 -13.36
C VAL A 84 -9.46 11.32 -12.65
N LEU A 85 -8.37 11.50 -13.39
CA LEU A 85 -7.08 11.90 -12.81
C LEU A 85 -7.13 13.33 -12.23
N GLN A 86 -7.70 14.29 -12.96
CA GLN A 86 -7.88 15.67 -12.49
C GLN A 86 -8.80 15.73 -11.27
N ALA A 87 -9.92 15.01 -11.28
CA ALA A 87 -10.81 14.92 -10.13
C ALA A 87 -10.07 14.31 -8.93
N GLY A 88 -9.26 13.27 -9.13
CA GLY A 88 -8.43 12.67 -8.09
C GLY A 88 -7.43 13.65 -7.49
N VAL A 89 -6.65 14.35 -8.34
CA VAL A 89 -5.71 15.40 -7.91
C VAL A 89 -6.44 16.48 -7.11
N PHE A 90 -7.54 17.00 -7.64
CA PHE A 90 -8.31 18.06 -7.01
C PHE A 90 -8.90 17.62 -5.66
N SER A 91 -9.46 16.42 -5.59
CA SER A 91 -10.05 15.86 -4.37
C SER A 91 -9.00 15.70 -3.27
N LEU A 92 -7.82 15.19 -3.62
CA LEU A 92 -6.73 14.98 -2.68
C LEU A 92 -6.11 16.32 -2.23
N ALA A 93 -5.93 17.27 -3.14
CA ALA A 93 -5.45 18.61 -2.82
C ALA A 93 -6.45 19.37 -1.92
N LEU A 94 -7.75 19.26 -2.21
CA LEU A 94 -8.81 19.83 -1.38
C LEU A 94 -8.82 19.17 0.00
N PHE A 95 -8.74 17.84 0.07
CA PHE A 95 -8.67 17.12 1.34
C PHE A 95 -7.43 17.53 2.16
N ALA A 96 -6.27 17.70 1.52
CA ALA A 96 -5.05 18.19 2.17
C ALA A 96 -5.23 19.61 2.71
N SER A 97 -5.89 20.49 1.95
CA SER A 97 -6.20 21.85 2.39
C SER A 97 -7.19 21.89 3.55
N LEU A 98 -8.22 21.03 3.54
CA LEU A 98 -9.23 20.95 4.61
C LEU A 98 -8.69 20.34 5.91
N ARG A 99 -7.80 19.35 5.82
CA ARG A 99 -7.16 18.73 7.00
C ARG A 99 -5.98 19.54 7.53
N GLY A 100 -5.41 20.40 6.70
CA GLY A 100 -4.20 21.15 7.00
C GLY A 100 -2.93 20.32 6.77
N LEU A 101 -1.83 21.01 6.45
CA LEU A 101 -0.53 20.39 6.14
C LEU A 101 0.31 20.06 7.39
N GLU A 102 -0.23 20.31 8.58
CA GLU A 102 0.38 19.91 9.86
C GLU A 102 0.10 18.44 10.20
N GLN A 103 -1.00 17.89 9.68
CA GLN A 103 -1.39 16.51 9.93
C GLN A 103 -0.81 15.56 8.89
N LEU A 104 -0.36 14.38 9.33
CA LEU A 104 0.12 13.31 8.43
C LEU A 104 -0.92 12.92 7.37
N SER A 105 -2.21 13.03 7.66
CA SER A 105 -3.29 12.77 6.70
C SER A 105 -3.33 13.80 5.57
N GLY A 106 -3.11 15.08 5.86
CA GLY A 106 -3.04 16.14 4.86
C GLY A 106 -1.75 16.06 4.04
N GLN A 107 -0.61 15.81 4.70
CA GLN A 107 0.68 15.62 4.02
C GLN A 107 0.69 14.40 3.09
N SER A 108 0.12 13.27 3.55
CA SER A 108 0.00 12.07 2.72
C SER A 108 -0.95 12.25 1.55
N ALA A 109 -2.06 12.99 1.73
CA ALA A 109 -2.95 13.37 0.64
C ALA A 109 -2.27 14.29 -0.39
N LEU A 110 -1.48 15.26 0.07
CA LEU A 110 -0.72 16.15 -0.83
C LEU A 110 0.35 15.36 -1.63
N LEU A 111 1.03 14.41 -0.98
CA LEU A 111 1.95 13.49 -1.67
C LEU A 111 1.21 12.65 -2.72
N ALA A 112 0.07 12.06 -2.36
CA ALA A 112 -0.74 11.28 -3.29
C ALA A 112 -1.20 12.12 -4.49
N ALA A 113 -1.61 13.37 -4.27
CA ALA A 113 -1.96 14.30 -5.32
C ALA A 113 -0.76 14.61 -6.23
N ALA A 114 0.44 14.80 -5.67
CA ALA A 114 1.67 15.03 -6.42
C ALA A 114 2.05 13.83 -7.30
N VAL A 115 1.82 12.60 -6.83
CA VAL A 115 2.01 11.37 -7.61
C VAL A 115 0.96 11.24 -8.72
N LEU A 116 -0.31 11.50 -8.43
CA LEU A 116 -1.38 11.47 -9.43
C LEU A 116 -1.16 12.51 -10.54
N LEU A 117 -0.55 13.65 -10.23
CA LEU A 117 -0.17 14.65 -11.22
C LEU A 117 0.86 14.10 -12.23
N GLY A 118 1.78 13.25 -11.80
CA GLY A 118 2.69 12.52 -12.69
C GLY A 118 1.95 11.57 -13.63
N ALA A 119 0.97 10.82 -13.10
CA ALA A 119 0.11 9.97 -13.93
C ALA A 119 -0.69 10.78 -14.97
N LEU A 120 -1.17 11.97 -14.58
CA LEU A 120 -1.85 12.90 -15.49
C LEU A 120 -0.92 13.36 -16.64
N LEU A 121 0.32 13.71 -16.32
CA LEU A 121 1.33 14.09 -17.33
C LEU A 121 1.70 12.92 -18.24
N ALA A 122 1.79 11.70 -17.70
CA ALA A 122 2.04 10.50 -18.50
C ALA A 122 0.90 10.22 -19.48
N VAL A 123 -0.36 10.31 -19.03
CA VAL A 123 -1.54 10.20 -19.91
C VAL A 123 -1.54 11.33 -20.94
N TYR A 124 -1.13 12.54 -20.57
CA TYR A 124 -0.98 13.65 -21.51
C TYR A 124 0.02 13.35 -22.62
N GLY A 125 1.21 12.86 -22.28
CA GLY A 125 2.22 12.45 -23.26
C GLY A 125 1.72 11.33 -24.18
N GLN A 126 0.96 10.37 -23.65
CA GLN A 126 0.37 9.28 -24.45
C GLN A 126 -0.71 9.77 -25.43
N VAL A 127 -1.63 10.62 -24.95
CA VAL A 127 -2.78 11.08 -25.74
C VAL A 127 -2.36 12.03 -26.85
N TYR A 128 -1.49 12.99 -26.52
CA TYR A 128 -1.12 14.05 -27.46
C TYR A 128 0.13 13.72 -28.27
N GLN A 129 0.72 12.53 -28.05
CA GLN A 129 1.94 12.05 -28.72
C GLN A 129 2.92 13.20 -28.99
N THR A 130 3.25 13.95 -27.94
CA THR A 130 3.87 15.28 -28.08
C THR A 130 5.26 15.24 -28.69
N GLY A 131 5.77 14.05 -29.04
CA GLY A 131 7.16 13.81 -29.46
C GLY A 131 8.18 14.30 -28.44
N ALA A 132 7.71 14.65 -27.24
CA ALA A 132 8.51 15.30 -26.21
C ALA A 132 9.34 14.24 -25.53
N ASP A 133 10.60 14.58 -25.31
CA ASP A 133 11.55 13.72 -24.65
C ASP A 133 11.09 13.36 -23.24
N VAL A 134 11.41 12.14 -22.80
CA VAL A 134 11.00 11.64 -21.48
C VAL A 134 11.58 12.51 -20.36
N PHE A 135 12.78 13.09 -20.54
CA PHE A 135 13.36 14.01 -19.55
C PHE A 135 12.43 15.22 -19.27
N SER A 136 11.77 15.75 -20.31
CA SER A 136 10.91 16.93 -20.21
C SER A 136 9.66 16.65 -19.39
N LEU A 137 9.11 15.42 -19.47
CA LEU A 137 8.00 14.97 -18.62
C LEU A 137 8.38 15.03 -17.15
N PHE A 138 9.50 14.41 -16.77
CA PHE A 138 9.95 14.39 -15.37
C PHE A 138 10.33 15.78 -14.87
N LEU A 139 10.88 16.63 -15.73
CA LEU A 139 11.27 18.00 -15.36
C LEU A 139 10.04 18.87 -15.14
N THR A 140 9.07 18.79 -16.05
CA THR A 140 7.78 19.48 -15.93
C THR A 140 7.05 19.02 -14.66
N TRP A 141 7.08 17.73 -14.37
CA TRP A 141 6.52 17.18 -13.15
C TRP A 141 7.20 17.75 -11.90
N ALA A 142 8.53 17.76 -11.85
CA ALA A 142 9.30 18.35 -10.74
C ALA A 142 8.94 19.82 -10.51
N ILE A 143 8.88 20.62 -11.59
CA ILE A 143 8.51 22.04 -11.53
C ILE A 143 7.10 22.22 -10.96
N LEU A 144 6.13 21.44 -11.44
CA LEU A 144 4.74 21.55 -11.01
C LEU A 144 4.52 21.18 -9.54
N ILE A 145 5.27 20.19 -9.02
CA ILE A 145 5.13 19.80 -7.60
C ILE A 145 5.97 20.67 -6.66
N THR A 146 6.94 21.44 -7.17
CA THR A 146 7.82 22.29 -6.36
C THR A 146 7.07 23.18 -5.35
N PRO A 147 6.02 23.95 -5.74
CA PRO A 147 5.26 24.74 -4.77
C PRO A 147 4.63 23.87 -3.67
N TRP A 148 4.23 22.64 -3.99
CA TRP A 148 3.59 21.74 -3.03
C TRP A 148 4.60 21.15 -2.05
N VAL A 149 5.81 20.86 -2.52
CA VAL A 149 6.92 20.41 -1.66
C VAL A 149 7.30 21.51 -0.66
N LEU A 150 7.38 22.76 -1.12
CA LEU A 150 7.69 23.91 -0.27
C LEU A 150 6.60 24.14 0.79
N LEU A 151 5.32 24.04 0.41
CA LEU A 151 4.19 24.23 1.33
C LEU A 151 4.02 23.05 2.30
N GLY A 152 4.24 21.82 1.84
CA GLY A 152 3.99 20.61 2.63
C GLY A 152 5.08 20.31 3.67
N ALA A 153 6.30 20.82 3.47
CA ALA A 153 7.47 20.58 4.33
C ALA A 153 7.69 19.10 4.74
N PHE A 154 7.24 18.17 3.90
CA PHE A 154 7.14 16.75 4.21
C PHE A 154 8.27 15.97 3.53
N ALA A 155 9.03 15.18 4.29
CA ALA A 155 10.24 14.52 3.78
C ALA A 155 9.99 13.64 2.53
N PRO A 156 8.92 12.83 2.44
CA PRO A 156 8.60 12.08 1.21
C PRO A 156 8.33 12.96 -0.02
N LEU A 157 7.74 14.15 0.14
CA LEU A 157 7.52 15.10 -0.96
C LEU A 157 8.86 15.64 -1.49
N TRP A 158 9.80 15.96 -0.58
CA TRP A 158 11.16 16.33 -0.93
C TRP A 158 11.91 15.19 -1.64
N LEU A 159 11.79 13.96 -1.16
CA LEU A 159 12.38 12.80 -1.81
C LEU A 159 11.83 12.58 -3.21
N LEU A 160 10.51 12.72 -3.40
CA LEU A 160 9.89 12.64 -4.73
C LEU A 160 10.49 13.70 -5.66
N LEU A 161 10.59 14.95 -5.22
CA LEU A 161 11.20 16.02 -6.01
C LEU A 161 12.65 15.72 -6.38
N LEU A 162 13.46 15.24 -5.44
CA LEU A 162 14.86 14.87 -5.70
C LEU A 162 14.96 13.72 -6.70
N VAL A 163 14.11 12.68 -6.58
CA VAL A 163 14.07 11.57 -7.54
C VAL A 163 13.71 12.08 -8.93
N LEU A 164 12.70 12.94 -9.05
CA LEU A 164 12.31 13.52 -10.34
C LEU A 164 13.43 14.34 -10.96
N LEU A 165 14.09 15.21 -10.19
CA LEU A 165 15.21 16.01 -10.68
C LEU A 165 16.40 15.13 -11.11
N ASN A 166 16.71 14.08 -10.36
CA ASN A 166 17.77 13.14 -10.73
C ASN A 166 17.42 12.38 -12.02
N LEU A 167 16.19 11.87 -12.14
CA LEU A 167 15.71 11.23 -13.36
C LEU A 167 15.76 12.19 -14.55
N SER A 168 15.32 13.43 -14.37
CA SER A 168 15.41 14.47 -15.41
C SER A 168 16.84 14.70 -15.85
N LEU A 169 17.80 14.79 -14.94
CA LEU A 169 19.22 15.00 -15.27
C LEU A 169 19.84 13.80 -16.00
N ILE A 170 19.57 12.58 -15.52
CA ILE A 170 20.05 11.34 -16.16
C ILE A 170 19.50 11.24 -17.57
N LEU A 171 18.18 11.41 -17.73
CA LEU A 171 17.53 11.31 -19.04
C LEU A 171 17.94 12.46 -19.96
N TYR A 172 18.16 13.67 -19.44
CA TYR A 172 18.70 14.78 -20.22
C TYR A 172 20.09 14.45 -20.77
N TRP A 173 20.94 13.84 -19.94
CA TRP A 173 22.26 13.39 -20.37
C TRP A 173 22.17 12.33 -21.48
N GLU A 174 21.33 11.31 -21.28
CA GLU A 174 21.16 10.22 -22.26
C GLU A 174 20.47 10.65 -23.55
N GLN A 175 19.52 11.59 -23.51
CA GLN A 175 18.70 11.94 -24.68
C GLN A 175 19.30 13.10 -25.48
N ILE A 176 19.98 14.04 -24.82
CA ILE A 176 20.46 15.27 -25.47
C ILE A 176 21.98 15.28 -25.61
N ILE A 177 22.72 14.90 -24.57
CA ILE A 177 24.19 15.01 -24.58
C ILE A 177 24.83 13.79 -25.26
N ASN A 178 24.36 12.59 -24.94
CA ASN A 178 24.89 11.35 -25.50
C ASN A 178 23.76 10.44 -25.99
N PRO A 179 23.05 10.84 -27.07
CA PRO A 179 22.01 10.03 -27.66
C PRO A 179 22.56 8.66 -28.11
N PRO A 180 21.80 7.58 -27.95
CA PRO A 180 22.21 6.23 -28.34
C PRO A 180 22.44 6.07 -29.84
#